data_AF-A0A9W4D2E2-F1
#
_entry.id   AF-A0A9W4D2E2-F1
#
_cell.length_a   1.000
_cell.length_b   1.000
_cell.length_c   1.000
_cell.angle_alpha   90.00
_cell.angle_beta   90.00
_cell.angle_gamma   90.00
#
_symmetry.space_group_name_H-M   'P 1'
#
loop_
_entity.id
_entity.type
_entity.pdbx_description
1 polymer ?
#
loop_
_entity_poly.entity_id
_entity_poly.type
_entity_poly.pdbx_seq_one_letter_code
_entity_poly.pdbx_strand_id
1 'polypeptide(L)'
;MAQDLPPIGGYDPVQYKRNLPARGFRPSILLFGVAGIMTYGFWRVGQGIREHNELAREKMWSRIHLIPMLTAEEDRDLVRRHLADQAREESLLGTKTSPYNSDRYVRPTFAITPGKITK
;
A
#
# COMPACT_ATOMS: atom_id res chain seq x y z
N MET A 1 37.65 10.82 -78.83
CA MET A 1 37.17 10.93 -77.44
C MET A 1 38.04 10.03 -76.59
N ALA A 2 38.67 10.56 -75.53
CA ALA A 2 39.53 9.76 -74.66
C ALA A 2 38.68 8.77 -73.85
N GLN A 3 39.10 7.51 -73.80
CA GLN A 3 38.42 6.44 -73.07
C GLN A 3 38.84 6.51 -71.60
N ASP A 4 37.86 6.47 -70.68
CA ASP A 4 38.12 6.44 -69.25
C ASP A 4 38.63 5.05 -68.83
N LEU A 5 39.81 5.00 -68.22
CA LEU A 5 40.54 3.77 -67.91
C LEU A 5 40.98 3.79 -66.44
N PRO A 6 41.04 2.63 -65.77
CA PRO A 6 41.51 2.56 -64.40
C PRO A 6 42.99 2.99 -64.30
N PRO A 7 43.43 3.50 -63.14
CA PRO A 7 44.83 3.85 -62.93
C PRO A 7 45.74 2.63 -63.11
N ILE A 8 46.98 2.85 -63.55
CA ILE A 8 47.97 1.80 -63.87
C ILE A 8 48.23 0.85 -62.68
N GLY A 9 48.00 1.30 -61.44
CA GLY A 9 48.14 0.50 -60.21
C GLY A 9 46.83 -0.07 -59.63
N GLY A 10 45.69 0.16 -60.29
CA GLY A 10 44.37 -0.23 -59.77
C GLY A 10 43.86 0.66 -58.63
N TYR A 11 42.65 0.37 -58.14
CA TYR A 11 42.05 1.04 -56.97
C TYR A 11 42.40 0.31 -55.67
N ASP A 12 42.39 1.05 -54.56
CA ASP A 12 42.56 0.47 -53.23
C ASP A 12 41.49 -0.57 -52.90
N PRO A 13 41.82 -1.60 -52.10
CA PRO A 13 40.89 -2.65 -51.75
C PRO A 13 39.76 -2.08 -50.87
N VAL A 14 38.54 -2.12 -51.40
CA VAL A 14 37.34 -1.74 -50.67
C VAL A 14 36.92 -2.87 -49.73
N GLN A 15 36.67 -2.55 -48.45
CA GLN A 15 36.14 -3.53 -47.50
C GLN A 15 34.68 -3.85 -47.82
N TYR A 16 34.45 -4.98 -48.50
CA TYR A 16 33.12 -5.48 -48.85
C TYR A 16 32.52 -6.41 -47.78
N LYS A 17 33.33 -6.82 -46.78
CA LYS A 17 32.92 -7.76 -45.72
C LYS A 17 32.35 -7.03 -44.51
N ARG A 18 31.43 -7.70 -43.81
CA ARG A 18 30.83 -7.22 -42.56
C ARG A 18 31.90 -7.00 -41.49
N ASN A 19 31.98 -5.79 -40.95
CA ASN A 19 32.85 -5.42 -39.84
C ASN A 19 32.05 -5.19 -38.55
N LEU A 20 31.53 -6.27 -37.95
CA LEU A 20 30.78 -6.19 -36.69
C LEU A 20 31.57 -6.86 -35.56
N PRO A 21 32.38 -6.11 -34.80
CA PRO A 21 33.06 -6.65 -33.64
C PRO A 21 32.05 -6.93 -32.52
N ALA A 22 32.09 -8.14 -31.94
CA ALA A 22 31.32 -8.47 -30.75
C ALA A 22 31.93 -7.76 -29.53
N ARG A 23 31.43 -6.55 -29.24
CA ARG A 23 31.85 -5.72 -28.10
C ARG A 23 30.93 -5.97 -26.90
N GLY A 24 31.50 -5.98 -25.71
CA GLY A 24 30.77 -6.11 -24.45
C GLY A 24 31.47 -7.00 -23.44
N PHE A 25 30.95 -7.02 -22.22
CA PHE A 25 31.41 -7.93 -21.18
C PHE A 25 30.92 -9.35 -21.45
N ARG A 26 31.71 -10.33 -21.00
CA ARG A 26 31.29 -11.73 -21.05
C ARG A 26 30.00 -11.92 -20.25
N PRO A 27 29.04 -12.74 -20.69
CA PRO A 27 27.77 -12.94 -19.99
C PRO A 27 27.92 -13.33 -18.51
N SER A 28 28.97 -14.08 -18.17
CA SER A 28 29.28 -14.44 -16.78
C SER A 28 29.55 -13.22 -15.90
N ILE A 29 30.31 -12.24 -16.39
CA ILE A 29 30.65 -11.01 -15.66
C ILE A 29 29.38 -10.20 -15.38
N LEU A 30 28.47 -10.12 -16.36
CA LEU A 30 27.18 -9.47 -16.19
C LEU A 30 26.34 -10.18 -15.13
N LEU A 31 26.28 -11.51 -15.16
CA LEU A 31 25.53 -12.30 -14.17
C LEU A 31 26.08 -12.07 -12.75
N PHE A 32 27.40 -12.08 -12.57
CA PHE A 32 28.01 -11.77 -11.27
C PHE A 32 27.73 -10.34 -10.80
N GLY A 33 27.77 -9.37 -11.72
CA GLY A 33 27.43 -7.98 -11.40
C GLY A 33 25.98 -7.82 -10.93
N VAL A 34 25.04 -8.44 -11.64
CA VAL A 34 23.62 -8.44 -11.27
C VAL A 34 23.42 -9.15 -9.93
N ALA A 35 24.01 -10.33 -9.75
CA ALA A 35 23.93 -11.07 -8.50
C ALA A 35 24.44 -10.24 -7.31
N GLY A 36 25.58 -9.56 -7.46
CA GLY A 36 26.12 -8.67 -6.42
C GLY A 36 25.19 -7.52 -6.05
N ILE A 37 24.61 -6.84 -7.06
CA ILE A 37 23.64 -5.75 -6.84
C ILE A 37 22.39 -6.28 -6.13
N MET A 38 21.86 -7.42 -6.56
CA MET A 38 20.66 -8.01 -5.96
C MET A 38 20.91 -8.44 -4.52
N THR A 39 22.02 -9.13 -4.24
CA THR A 39 22.38 -9.53 -2.87
C THR A 39 22.49 -8.33 -1.94
N TYR A 40 23.14 -7.25 -2.39
CA TYR A 40 23.22 -6.02 -1.60
C TYR A 40 21.85 -5.36 -1.40
N GLY A 41 21.02 -5.32 -2.45
CA GLY A 41 19.66 -4.79 -2.38
C GLY A 41 18.81 -5.54 -1.36
N PHE A 42 18.82 -6.88 -1.38
CA PHE A 42 18.09 -7.69 -0.41
C PHE A 42 18.58 -7.50 1.03
N TRP A 43 19.90 -7.37 1.23
CA TRP A 43 20.44 -7.06 2.56
C TRP A 43 19.91 -5.70 3.07
N ARG A 44 19.91 -4.66 2.22
CA ARG A 44 19.42 -3.32 2.61
C ARG A 44 17.91 -3.32 2.89
N VAL A 45 17.13 -4.02 2.07
CA VAL A 45 15.68 -4.20 2.27
C VAL A 45 15.40 -4.91 3.60
N GLY A 46 16.17 -5.96 3.93
CA GLY A 46 16.04 -6.66 5.20
C GLY A 46 16.23 -5.75 6.41
N GLN A 47 17.18 -4.81 6.36
CA GLN A 47 17.34 -3.81 7.43
C GLN A 47 16.13 -2.87 7.52
N GLY A 48 15.63 -2.37 6.38
CA GLY A 48 14.46 -1.49 6.35
C GLY A 48 13.17 -2.15 6.85
N ILE A 49 12.97 -3.44 6.56
CA ILE A 49 11.82 -4.20 7.07
C ILE A 49 11.88 -4.30 8.60
N ARG A 50 13.07 -4.52 9.17
CA ARG A 50 13.23 -4.58 10.63
C ARG A 50 12.87 -3.25 11.27
N GLU A 51 13.34 -2.14 10.71
CA GLU A 51 12.99 -0.79 11.17
C GLU A 51 11.48 -0.52 11.08
N HIS A 52 10.85 -0.85 9.95
CA HIS A 52 9.40 -0.72 9.78
C HIS A 52 8.60 -1.54 10.80
N ASN A 53 9.08 -2.74 11.16
CA ASN A 53 8.43 -3.56 12.19
C ASN A 53 8.54 -2.92 13.57
N GLU A 54 9.66 -2.29 13.90
CA GLU A 54 9.82 -1.54 15.15
C GLU A 54 8.89 -0.32 15.20
N LEU A 55 8.80 0.45 14.11
CA LEU A 55 7.87 1.58 14.00
C LEU A 55 6.39 1.14 14.08
N ALA A 56 6.04 0.01 13.46
CA ALA A 56 4.71 -0.57 13.56
C ALA A 56 4.40 -1.03 15.00
N ARG A 57 5.40 -1.58 15.69
CA ARG A 57 5.30 -1.96 17.10
C ARG A 57 5.07 -0.73 17.97
N GLU A 58 5.86 0.33 17.79
CA GLU A 58 5.68 1.61 18.50
C GLU A 58 4.26 2.18 18.30
N LYS A 59 3.79 2.21 17.04
CA LYS A 59 2.42 2.64 16.70
C LYS A 59 1.35 1.77 17.36
N MET A 60 1.58 0.46 17.47
CA MET A 60 0.64 -0.43 18.14
C MET A 60 0.61 -0.18 19.64
N TRP A 61 1.76 0.01 20.27
CA TRP A 61 1.84 0.35 21.68
C TRP A 61 1.17 1.67 22.00
N SER A 62 1.39 2.72 21.20
CA SER A 62 0.70 4.00 21.41
C SER A 62 -0.82 3.84 21.34
N ARG A 63 -1.32 3.01 20.41
CA ARG A 63 -2.75 2.66 20.35
C ARG A 63 -3.22 1.91 21.59
N ILE A 64 -2.53 0.88 22.04
CA ILE A 64 -2.91 0.07 23.22
C ILE A 64 -3.10 0.97 24.45
N HIS A 65 -2.24 1.97 24.64
CA HIS A 65 -2.35 2.88 25.77
C HIS A 65 -3.50 3.88 25.65
N LEU A 66 -3.89 4.26 24.43
CA LEU A 66 -4.98 5.22 24.19
C LEU A 66 -6.36 4.55 24.08
N ILE A 67 -6.42 3.30 23.62
CA ILE A 67 -7.68 2.56 23.41
C ILE A 67 -8.59 2.60 24.64
N PRO A 68 -8.13 2.32 25.88
CA PRO A 68 -9.02 2.31 27.04
C PRO A 68 -9.73 3.64 27.29
N MET A 69 -9.03 4.77 27.09
CA MET A 69 -9.61 6.10 27.22
C MET A 69 -10.67 6.33 26.15
N LEU A 70 -10.34 6.06 24.88
CA LEU A 70 -11.25 6.28 23.74
C LEU A 70 -12.48 5.38 23.81
N THR A 71 -12.31 4.12 24.19
CA THR A 71 -13.42 3.19 24.38
C THR A 71 -14.33 3.62 25.53
N ALA A 72 -13.76 4.13 26.64
CA ALA A 72 -14.57 4.65 27.74
C ALA A 72 -15.37 5.91 27.36
N GLU A 73 -14.81 6.79 26.53
CA GLU A 73 -15.54 7.93 25.98
C GLU A 73 -16.67 7.50 25.05
N GLU A 74 -16.39 6.58 24.13
CA GLU A 74 -17.40 6.02 23.23
C GLU A 74 -18.53 5.33 23.99
N ASP A 75 -18.22 4.49 24.98
CA ASP A 75 -19.21 3.76 25.76
C ASP A 75 -20.13 4.72 26.55
N ARG A 76 -19.60 5.82 27.09
CA ARG A 76 -20.43 6.88 27.73
C ARG A 76 -21.39 7.54 26.74
N ASP A 77 -20.90 7.85 25.55
CA ASP A 77 -21.70 8.45 24.47
C ASP A 77 -22.80 7.51 23.98
N LEU A 78 -22.48 6.22 23.82
CA LEU A 78 -23.42 5.20 23.39
C LEU A 78 -24.52 4.97 24.41
N VAL A 79 -24.18 4.84 25.70
CA VAL A 79 -25.17 4.71 26.77
C VAL A 79 -26.10 5.92 26.79
N ARG A 80 -25.56 7.14 26.66
CA ARG A 80 -26.37 8.37 26.60
C ARG A 80 -27.38 8.35 25.45
N ARG A 81 -26.93 7.98 24.24
CA ARG A 81 -27.80 7.89 23.06
C ARG A 81 -28.85 6.80 23.22
N HIS A 82 -28.45 5.63 23.71
CA HIS A 82 -29.34 4.50 23.91
C HIS A 82 -30.47 4.80 24.90
N LEU A 83 -30.14 5.39 26.05
CA LEU A 83 -31.15 5.79 27.04
C LEU A 83 -32.06 6.91 26.50
N ALA A 84 -31.53 7.86 25.73
CA ALA A 84 -32.32 8.90 25.10
C ALA A 84 -33.30 8.35 24.05
N ASP A 85 -32.86 7.37 23.26
CA ASP A 85 -33.71 6.71 22.26
C ASP A 85 -34.79 5.85 22.95
N GLN A 86 -34.47 5.13 24.03
CA GLN A 86 -35.46 4.40 24.83
C GLN A 86 -36.51 5.33 25.46
N ALA A 87 -36.09 6.49 25.98
CA ALA A 87 -37.02 7.48 26.51
C ALA A 87 -37.92 8.08 25.41
N ARG A 88 -37.36 8.30 24.21
CA ARG A 88 -38.13 8.76 23.04
C ARG A 88 -39.13 7.71 22.59
N GLU A 89 -38.73 6.45 22.52
CA GLU A 89 -39.60 5.32 22.17
C GLU A 89 -40.75 5.19 23.18
N GLU A 90 -40.44 5.25 24.47
CA GLU A 90 -41.45 5.23 25.55
C GLU A 90 -42.44 6.40 25.43
N SER A 91 -41.98 7.61 25.09
CA SER A 91 -42.85 8.77 24.92
C SER A 91 -43.77 8.70 23.69
N LEU A 92 -43.34 8.02 22.62
CA LEU A 92 -44.07 7.94 21.35
C LEU A 92 -44.95 6.70 21.23
N LEU A 93 -44.47 5.56 21.73
CA LEU A 93 -45.08 4.24 21.59
C LEU A 93 -45.62 3.69 22.91
N GLY A 94 -45.26 4.29 24.05
CA GLY A 94 -45.72 3.88 25.39
C GLY A 94 -44.99 2.66 25.97
N THR A 95 -44.07 2.04 25.23
CA THR A 95 -43.34 0.84 25.67
C THR A 95 -41.87 0.89 25.25
N LYS A 96 -41.02 0.11 25.93
CA LYS A 96 -39.63 -0.15 25.54
C LYS A 96 -39.55 -1.56 24.98
N THR A 97 -39.26 -1.70 23.69
CA THR A 97 -39.22 -3.02 23.05
C THR A 97 -37.78 -3.41 22.72
N SER A 98 -37.35 -4.60 23.17
CA SER A 98 -36.13 -5.23 22.67
C SER A 98 -36.49 -6.18 21.52
N PRO A 99 -35.84 -6.07 20.34
CA PRO A 99 -36.00 -7.03 19.25
C PRO A 99 -35.42 -8.42 19.56
N TYR A 100 -34.60 -8.53 20.61
CA TYR A 100 -33.86 -9.75 20.95
C TYR A 100 -34.51 -10.45 22.14
N ASN A 101 -34.59 -11.78 22.06
CA ASN A 101 -35.13 -12.64 23.11
C ASN A 101 -34.13 -12.91 24.26
N SER A 102 -32.89 -12.42 24.16
CA SER A 102 -31.83 -12.62 25.16
C SER A 102 -31.55 -11.33 25.94
N ASP A 103 -31.16 -11.46 27.21
CA ASP A 103 -30.76 -10.33 28.07
C ASP A 103 -29.36 -9.77 27.76
N ARG A 104 -28.69 -10.27 26.71
CA ARG A 104 -27.39 -9.77 26.29
C ARG A 104 -27.55 -8.39 25.64
N TYR A 105 -26.72 -7.43 26.06
CA TYR A 105 -26.62 -6.15 25.37
C TYR A 105 -26.11 -6.34 23.94
N VAL A 106 -26.86 -5.79 22.98
CA VAL A 106 -26.49 -5.73 21.57
C VAL A 106 -26.40 -4.27 21.16
N ARG A 107 -25.26 -3.88 20.59
CA ARG A 107 -25.06 -2.52 20.08
C ARG A 107 -26.06 -2.24 18.94
N PRO A 108 -26.78 -1.12 18.96
CA PRO A 108 -27.69 -0.77 17.86
C PRO A 108 -26.93 -0.59 16.54
N THR A 109 -27.34 -1.31 15.49
CA THR A 109 -26.70 -1.25 14.16
C THR A 109 -27.06 0.01 13.39
N PHE A 110 -28.28 0.52 13.59
CA PHE A 110 -28.82 1.66 12.85
C PHE A 110 -29.09 2.82 13.79
N ALA A 111 -28.65 4.01 13.41
CA ALA A 111 -29.00 5.25 14.08
C ALA A 111 -29.95 6.05 13.20
N ILE A 112 -31.03 6.57 13.79
CA ILE A 112 -31.98 7.42 13.07
C ILE A 112 -31.27 8.75 12.77
N THR A 113 -30.99 8.99 11.50
CA THR A 113 -30.39 10.24 11.02
C THR A 113 -31.50 11.16 10.51
N PRO A 114 -31.48 12.47 10.82
CA PRO A 114 -32.50 13.38 10.32
C PRO A 114 -32.51 13.43 8.79
N GLY A 115 -33.69 13.28 8.19
CA GLY A 115 -33.86 13.27 6.72
C GLY A 115 -33.59 14.62 6.05
N LYS A 116 -33.62 15.72 6.80
CA LYS A 116 -33.17 17.05 6.36
C LYS A 116 -32.20 17.59 7.41
N ILE A 117 -30.96 17.83 7.00
CA ILE A 117 -29.96 18.52 7.81
C ILE A 117 -30.21 20.01 7.59
N THR A 118 -30.64 20.72 8.63
CA THR A 118 -30.65 22.19 8.60
C THR A 118 -29.18 22.62 8.51
N LYS A 119 -28.82 23.31 7.41
CA LYS A 119 -27.52 23.97 7.27
C LYS A 119 -27.42 25.15 8.23
#